data_AF-A0A7J3D3B2-F1
#
_entry.id   AF-A0A7J3D3B2-F1
#
_cell.length_a   1.000
_cell.length_b   1.000
_cell.length_c   1.000
_cell.angle_alpha   90.00
_cell.angle_beta   90.00
_cell.angle_gamma   90.00
#
_symmetry.space_group_name_H-M   'P 1'
#
loop_
_entity.id
_entity.type
_entity.pdbx_description
1 polymer ?
#
loop_
_entity_poly.entity_id
_entity_poly.type
_entity_poly.pdbx_seq_one_letter_code
_entity_poly.pdbx_strand_id
1 'polypeptide(L)'
;MRGYAGKFAEIDLTTGKVSQVKFEEDILRKYIGGRGLAAKVLWDRLGKKWDKVDPLSPENILTFFAGPLTGYYPGGRICISGKSPQSNGIIGSTMAGEFAVELKCGGWDGIIVTGKAEKPSYILVKDSSIEVRNASHVWGKDGKQTILTLSKEVRDEWNKKYPSREWREPSMVYIGPAGENKCRIAGVQGKFAHGAGYGGYGSVMGSKNLKAVLARGTGPLPDVADPDKVYKMMDEACKSLYTNDIFRRWGTGYLGYAVGNTQSSEPVRNWQEEWHDEKSFSVDQFESRVWVKRYWADFGCPTACEKLSVVRLGEFKGAITDNPDYENQAYVGTNLGIFTPEANVYVNSVIEDLGFCGIQGGNILGFAGELYQRGILTKEDLGGIDLKW
;
A
#
# COMPACT_ATOMS: atom_id res chain seq x y z
N MET A 1 -9.47 -11.12 -24.79
CA MET A 1 -9.04 -9.71 -24.86
C MET A 1 -7.54 -9.58 -24.60
N ARG A 2 -6.83 -8.77 -25.40
CA ARG A 2 -5.37 -8.52 -25.27
C ARG A 2 -5.06 -7.61 -24.08
N GLY A 3 -3.88 -7.75 -23.48
CA GLY A 3 -3.46 -7.06 -22.27
C GLY A 3 -4.06 -7.64 -20.98
N TYR A 4 -4.93 -8.66 -21.05
CA TYR A 4 -5.49 -9.38 -19.90
C TYR A 4 -4.95 -10.81 -19.88
N ALA A 5 -4.68 -11.34 -18.68
CA ALA A 5 -4.37 -12.75 -18.50
C ALA A 5 -5.61 -13.64 -18.72
N GLY A 6 -6.82 -13.07 -18.57
CA GLY A 6 -8.10 -13.68 -18.91
C GLY A 6 -8.72 -14.52 -17.80
N LYS A 7 -8.20 -14.43 -16.57
CA LYS A 7 -8.77 -15.11 -15.39
C LYS A 7 -8.48 -14.37 -14.09
N PHE A 8 -9.42 -14.53 -13.16
CA PHE A 8 -9.38 -14.01 -11.80
C PHE A 8 -9.54 -15.17 -10.83
N ALA A 9 -8.89 -15.08 -9.68
CA ALA A 9 -9.09 -16.05 -8.60
C ALA A 9 -10.21 -15.57 -7.69
N GLU A 10 -11.14 -16.46 -7.34
CA GLU A 10 -12.13 -16.24 -6.29
C GLU A 10 -11.87 -17.23 -5.15
N ILE A 11 -11.56 -16.67 -3.98
CA ILE A 11 -11.09 -17.39 -2.80
C ILE A 11 -12.08 -17.13 -1.67
N ASP A 12 -12.79 -18.17 -1.25
CA ASP A 12 -13.60 -18.15 -0.03
C ASP A 12 -12.76 -18.65 1.13
N LEU A 13 -12.38 -17.74 2.03
CA LEU A 13 -11.55 -18.05 3.19
C LEU A 13 -12.26 -18.89 4.24
N THR A 14 -13.60 -18.91 4.26
CA THR A 14 -14.36 -19.75 5.19
C THR A 14 -14.23 -21.22 4.84
N THR A 15 -14.31 -21.55 3.54
CA THR A 15 -14.26 -22.93 3.05
C THR A 15 -12.88 -23.34 2.54
N GLY A 16 -11.97 -22.39 2.34
CA GLY A 16 -10.69 -22.59 1.66
C GLY A 16 -10.83 -22.84 0.16
N LYS A 17 -12.04 -22.70 -0.41
CA LYS A 17 -12.30 -22.98 -1.82
C LYS A 17 -11.67 -21.91 -2.69
N VAL A 18 -10.83 -22.34 -3.63
CA VAL A 18 -10.30 -21.52 -4.72
C VAL A 18 -11.01 -21.88 -6.01
N SER A 19 -11.52 -20.87 -6.71
CA SER A 19 -12.19 -21.01 -7.99
C SER A 19 -11.69 -19.99 -9.00
N GLN A 20 -11.84 -20.31 -10.27
CA GLN A 20 -11.50 -19.40 -11.36
C GLN A 20 -12.75 -18.68 -11.85
N VAL A 21 -12.65 -17.36 -11.97
CA VAL A 21 -13.69 -16.51 -12.56
C VAL A 21 -13.17 -15.88 -13.84
N LYS A 22 -14.05 -15.76 -14.82
CA LYS A 22 -13.82 -14.98 -16.04
C LYS A 22 -14.91 -13.91 -16.13
N PHE A 23 -14.53 -12.74 -16.62
CA PHE A 23 -15.49 -11.70 -16.96
C PHE A 23 -15.63 -11.64 -18.47
N GLU A 24 -16.87 -11.42 -18.92
CA GLU A 24 -17.18 -11.21 -20.32
C GLU A 24 -16.42 -10.00 -20.88
N GLU A 25 -16.10 -10.06 -22.17
CA GLU A 25 -15.30 -9.03 -22.82
C GLU A 25 -15.95 -7.64 -22.70
N ASP A 26 -17.27 -7.54 -22.83
CA ASP A 26 -18.02 -6.30 -22.70
C ASP A 26 -17.90 -5.66 -21.32
N ILE A 27 -17.79 -6.48 -20.26
CA ILE A 27 -17.56 -5.99 -18.90
C ILE A 27 -16.14 -5.42 -18.81
N LEU A 28 -15.14 -6.15 -19.33
CA LEU A 28 -13.76 -5.67 -19.35
C LEU A 28 -13.60 -4.40 -20.19
N ARG A 29 -14.34 -4.22 -21.28
CA ARG A 29 -14.35 -2.96 -22.06
C ARG A 29 -14.93 -1.79 -21.28
N LYS A 30 -16.02 -2.01 -20.54
CA LYS A 30 -16.73 -0.96 -19.81
C LYS A 30 -16.03 -0.55 -18.52
N TYR A 31 -15.42 -1.50 -17.82
CA TYR A 31 -14.86 -1.27 -16.48
C TYR A 31 -13.33 -1.37 -16.42
N ILE A 32 -12.69 -1.80 -17.51
CA ILE A 32 -11.23 -1.88 -17.70
C ILE A 32 -10.59 -2.86 -16.69
N GLY A 33 -10.35 -2.43 -15.46
CA GLY A 33 -9.70 -3.21 -14.43
C GLY A 33 -9.63 -2.41 -13.14
N GLY A 34 -8.78 -2.84 -12.21
CA GLY A 34 -8.55 -2.13 -10.94
C GLY A 34 -9.85 -1.68 -10.27
N ARG A 35 -9.93 -0.39 -9.94
CA ARG A 35 -11.07 0.23 -9.24
C ARG A 35 -12.40 0.09 -9.99
N GLY A 36 -12.40 0.25 -11.32
CA GLY A 36 -13.61 0.21 -12.13
C GLY A 36 -14.26 -1.17 -12.10
N LEU A 37 -13.46 -2.22 -12.31
CA LEU A 37 -13.94 -3.60 -12.23
C LEU A 37 -14.34 -3.98 -10.80
N ALA A 38 -13.60 -3.51 -9.80
CA ALA A 38 -13.97 -3.75 -8.39
C ALA A 38 -15.33 -3.14 -8.04
N ALA A 39 -15.62 -1.92 -8.49
CA ALA A 39 -16.92 -1.29 -8.30
C ALA A 39 -18.06 -2.11 -8.93
N LYS A 40 -17.84 -2.66 -10.13
CA LYS A 40 -18.82 -3.55 -10.79
C LYS A 40 -19.08 -4.82 -9.98
N VAL A 41 -18.02 -5.49 -9.53
CA VAL A 41 -18.14 -6.73 -8.73
C VAL A 41 -18.90 -6.47 -7.43
N LEU A 42 -18.57 -5.38 -6.74
CA LEU A 42 -19.23 -4.97 -5.50
C LEU A 42 -20.70 -4.62 -5.72
N TRP A 43 -21.00 -3.85 -6.78
CA TRP A 43 -22.37 -3.49 -7.12
C TRP A 43 -23.23 -4.72 -7.43
N ASP A 44 -22.74 -5.62 -8.28
CA ASP A 44 -23.50 -6.80 -8.68
C ASP A 44 -23.81 -7.74 -7.52
N ARG A 45 -22.85 -7.90 -6.60
CA ARG A 45 -22.92 -8.91 -5.55
C ARG A 45 -23.48 -8.37 -4.23
N LEU A 46 -23.26 -7.08 -3.94
CA LEU A 46 -23.63 -6.45 -2.67
C LEU A 46 -24.62 -5.28 -2.84
N GLY A 47 -24.81 -4.72 -4.03
CA GLY A 47 -25.54 -3.45 -4.24
C GLY A 47 -26.97 -3.45 -3.66
N LYS A 48 -27.72 -4.55 -3.81
CA LYS A 48 -29.10 -4.69 -3.28
C LYS A 48 -29.20 -4.71 -1.76
N LYS A 49 -28.09 -4.93 -1.06
CA LYS A 49 -28.00 -5.07 0.40
C LYS A 49 -26.86 -4.21 0.98
N TRP A 50 -26.38 -3.23 0.22
CA TRP A 50 -25.15 -2.51 0.54
C TRP A 50 -25.21 -1.86 1.91
N ASP A 51 -26.35 -1.28 2.27
CA ASP A 51 -26.65 -0.67 3.56
C ASP A 51 -26.55 -1.66 4.74
N LYS A 52 -26.87 -2.93 4.51
CA LYS A 52 -26.91 -3.99 5.54
C LYS A 52 -25.57 -4.71 5.73
N VAL A 53 -24.68 -4.68 4.74
CA VAL A 53 -23.38 -5.35 4.83
C VAL A 53 -22.45 -4.57 5.74
N ASP A 54 -22.05 -5.15 6.87
CA ASP A 54 -20.98 -4.59 7.71
C ASP A 54 -19.64 -4.69 6.94
N PRO A 55 -18.89 -3.58 6.75
CA PRO A 55 -17.58 -3.58 6.10
C PRO A 55 -16.56 -4.57 6.69
N LEU A 56 -16.68 -4.95 7.96
CA LEU A 56 -15.76 -5.89 8.61
C LEU A 56 -16.30 -7.32 8.66
N SER A 57 -17.49 -7.57 8.11
CA SER A 57 -18.09 -8.91 8.07
C SER A 57 -17.44 -9.83 7.02
N PRO A 58 -17.58 -11.17 7.17
CA PRO A 58 -17.18 -12.14 6.15
C PRO A 58 -17.87 -11.92 4.79
N GLU A 59 -19.04 -11.29 4.78
CA GLU A 59 -19.82 -11.00 3.57
C GLU A 59 -19.23 -9.89 2.69
N ASN A 60 -18.47 -8.95 3.29
CA ASN A 60 -17.79 -7.94 2.50
C ASN A 60 -16.81 -8.60 1.52
N ILE A 61 -16.71 -8.07 0.31
CA ILE A 61 -15.82 -8.57 -0.73
C ILE A 61 -14.58 -7.68 -0.74
N LEU A 62 -13.41 -8.31 -0.69
CA LEU A 62 -12.14 -7.63 -0.88
C LEU A 62 -11.53 -8.06 -2.20
N THR A 63 -11.13 -7.11 -3.03
CA THR A 63 -10.57 -7.34 -4.37
C THR A 63 -9.16 -6.79 -4.47
N PHE A 64 -8.31 -7.49 -5.21
CA PHE A 64 -6.95 -7.10 -5.58
C PHE A 64 -6.87 -7.18 -7.10
N PHE A 65 -7.17 -6.09 -7.80
CA PHE A 65 -7.28 -6.09 -9.26
C PHE A 65 -6.18 -5.28 -9.92
N ALA A 66 -5.53 -5.88 -10.91
CA ALA A 66 -4.61 -5.21 -11.81
C ALA A 66 -5.37 -4.51 -12.95
N GLY A 67 -4.66 -3.68 -13.71
CA GLY A 67 -5.13 -3.12 -14.97
C GLY A 67 -4.55 -3.86 -16.18
N PRO A 68 -5.09 -3.64 -17.39
CA PRO A 68 -4.53 -4.23 -18.61
C PRO A 68 -3.14 -3.69 -18.98
N LEU A 69 -2.77 -2.50 -18.49
CA LEU A 69 -1.45 -1.90 -18.71
C LEU A 69 -0.41 -2.30 -17.66
N THR A 70 -0.78 -3.09 -16.64
CA THR A 70 0.14 -3.55 -15.59
C THR A 70 1.25 -4.40 -16.20
N GLY A 71 2.51 -3.99 -16.00
CA GLY A 71 3.70 -4.63 -16.57
C GLY A 71 4.15 -4.03 -17.91
N TYR A 72 3.30 -3.24 -18.57
CA TYR A 72 3.61 -2.51 -19.80
C TYR A 72 3.90 -1.04 -19.49
N TYR A 73 2.95 -0.33 -18.90
CA TYR A 73 3.17 1.07 -18.53
C TYR A 73 4.05 1.15 -17.25
N PRO A 74 5.01 2.09 -17.18
CA PRO A 74 5.89 2.26 -16.02
C PRO A 74 5.16 2.39 -14.67
N GLY A 75 5.66 1.70 -13.63
CA GLY A 75 5.16 1.82 -12.25
C GLY A 75 3.91 0.99 -11.94
N GLY A 76 3.72 -0.16 -12.62
CA GLY A 76 2.55 -1.03 -12.54
C GLY A 76 1.85 -1.10 -11.17
N ARG A 77 0.51 -1.02 -11.17
CA ARG A 77 -0.28 -0.86 -9.94
C ARG A 77 -1.23 -2.01 -9.66
N ILE A 78 -1.48 -2.25 -8.38
CA ILE A 78 -2.61 -3.03 -7.87
C ILE A 78 -3.64 -2.08 -7.26
N CYS A 79 -4.93 -2.36 -7.46
CA CYS A 79 -6.01 -1.68 -6.76
C CYS A 79 -6.68 -2.63 -5.77
N ILE A 80 -6.79 -2.17 -4.52
CA ILE A 80 -7.41 -2.88 -3.42
C ILE A 80 -8.73 -2.19 -3.10
N SER A 81 -9.83 -2.93 -3.18
CA SER A 81 -11.18 -2.38 -3.03
C SER A 81 -12.13 -3.33 -2.33
N GLY A 82 -13.07 -2.75 -1.59
CA GLY A 82 -14.17 -3.40 -0.89
C GLY A 82 -15.12 -2.33 -0.33
N LYS A 83 -16.14 -2.73 0.43
CA LYS A 83 -16.86 -1.76 1.27
C LYS A 83 -15.92 -1.24 2.35
N SER A 84 -15.70 0.07 2.39
CA SER A 84 -14.73 0.70 3.28
C SER A 84 -15.28 0.80 4.72
N PRO A 85 -14.57 0.33 5.76
CA PRO A 85 -14.93 0.58 7.16
C PRO A 85 -14.75 2.04 7.58
N GLN A 86 -14.03 2.84 6.80
CA GLN A 86 -13.81 4.25 7.05
C GLN A 86 -15.00 5.11 6.58
N SER A 87 -15.53 4.82 5.39
CA SER A 87 -16.56 5.66 4.73
C SER A 87 -17.90 4.99 4.47
N ASN A 88 -18.01 3.66 4.67
CA ASN A 88 -19.12 2.83 4.17
C ASN A 88 -19.34 2.85 2.66
N GLY A 89 -18.51 3.56 1.89
CA GLY A 89 -18.51 3.60 0.44
C GLY A 89 -17.40 2.73 -0.18
N ILE A 90 -17.00 3.11 -1.38
CA ILE A 90 -15.85 2.55 -2.09
C ILE A 90 -14.84 3.67 -2.35
N ILE A 91 -13.56 3.42 -2.02
CA ILE A 91 -12.47 4.35 -2.33
C ILE A 91 -11.59 3.75 -3.43
N GLY A 92 -11.24 2.48 -3.29
CA GLY A 92 -10.29 1.78 -4.18
C GLY A 92 -8.89 2.32 -4.04
N SER A 93 -8.15 1.81 -3.07
CA SER A 93 -6.80 2.24 -2.75
C SER A 93 -5.81 1.60 -3.71
N THR A 94 -4.76 2.31 -4.09
CA THR A 94 -3.79 1.81 -5.08
C THR A 94 -2.39 1.84 -4.53
N MET A 95 -1.60 0.84 -4.89
CA MET A 95 -0.19 0.77 -4.59
C MET A 95 0.54 0.32 -5.85
N ALA A 96 1.71 0.89 -6.09
CA ALA A 96 2.58 0.51 -7.18
C ALA A 96 3.57 -0.56 -6.73
N GLY A 97 4.19 -1.26 -7.67
CA GLY A 97 5.21 -2.26 -7.38
C GLY A 97 5.02 -3.57 -8.15
N GLU A 98 5.80 -4.56 -7.76
CA GLU A 98 5.99 -5.81 -8.50
C GLU A 98 4.82 -6.78 -8.34
N PHE A 99 4.06 -6.70 -7.24
CA PHE A 99 3.00 -7.66 -6.92
C PHE A 99 1.97 -7.84 -8.05
N ALA A 100 1.51 -6.75 -8.65
CA ALA A 100 0.53 -6.80 -9.73
C ALA A 100 1.12 -7.43 -11.00
N VAL A 101 2.41 -7.19 -11.27
CA VAL A 101 3.13 -7.75 -12.41
C VAL A 101 3.34 -9.25 -12.21
N GLU A 102 3.75 -9.67 -11.02
CA GLU A 102 3.92 -11.08 -10.65
C GLU A 102 2.60 -11.85 -10.78
N LEU A 103 1.47 -11.27 -10.36
CA LEU A 103 0.15 -11.87 -10.59
C LEU A 103 -0.14 -12.07 -12.08
N LYS A 104 0.13 -11.06 -12.91
CA LYS A 104 -0.09 -11.09 -14.36
C LYS A 104 0.79 -12.14 -15.04
N CYS A 105 2.07 -12.20 -14.68
CA CYS A 105 3.01 -13.23 -15.14
C CYS A 105 2.64 -14.64 -14.65
N GLY A 106 1.90 -14.75 -13.54
CA GLY A 106 1.28 -16.01 -13.09
C GLY A 106 0.00 -16.37 -13.83
N GLY A 107 -0.47 -15.50 -14.73
CA GLY A 107 -1.68 -15.67 -15.52
C GLY A 107 -2.95 -15.19 -14.83
N TRP A 108 -2.86 -14.31 -13.83
CA TRP A 108 -4.02 -13.78 -13.11
C TRP A 108 -4.16 -12.26 -13.28
N ASP A 109 -5.37 -11.78 -13.56
CA ASP A 109 -5.66 -10.34 -13.58
C ASP A 109 -6.06 -9.79 -12.20
N GLY A 110 -6.33 -10.67 -11.25
CA GLY A 110 -6.59 -10.29 -9.86
C GLY A 110 -7.24 -11.38 -9.02
N ILE A 111 -7.53 -11.01 -7.77
CA ILE A 111 -8.04 -11.89 -6.73
C ILE A 111 -9.28 -11.27 -6.09
N ILE A 112 -10.31 -12.08 -5.85
CA ILE A 112 -11.53 -11.77 -5.12
C ILE A 112 -11.53 -12.63 -3.86
N VAL A 113 -11.63 -11.99 -2.70
CA VAL A 113 -11.62 -12.64 -1.39
C VAL A 113 -12.98 -12.44 -0.72
N THR A 114 -13.58 -13.55 -0.32
CA THR A 114 -14.83 -13.61 0.45
C THR A 114 -14.64 -14.46 1.70
N GLY A 115 -15.63 -14.46 2.59
CA GLY A 115 -15.58 -15.26 3.81
C GLY A 115 -14.55 -14.76 4.81
N LYS A 116 -14.20 -15.61 5.77
CA LYS A 116 -13.21 -15.38 6.83
C LYS A 116 -12.55 -16.69 7.21
N ALA A 117 -11.22 -16.72 7.26
CA ALA A 117 -10.48 -17.89 7.71
C ALA A 117 -10.65 -18.12 9.21
N GLU A 118 -10.71 -19.39 9.64
CA GLU A 118 -10.82 -19.73 11.07
C GLU A 118 -9.61 -19.23 11.88
N LYS A 119 -8.42 -19.31 11.29
CA LYS A 119 -7.14 -18.88 11.87
C LYS A 119 -6.44 -17.89 10.94
N PRO A 120 -5.48 -17.08 11.44
CA PRO A 120 -4.62 -16.27 10.59
C PRO A 120 -4.07 -17.06 9.40
N SER A 121 -4.23 -16.52 8.20
CA SER A 121 -3.81 -17.15 6.95
C SER A 121 -3.11 -16.17 6.00
N TYR A 122 -2.35 -16.68 5.06
CA TYR A 122 -1.84 -15.94 3.92
C TYR A 122 -2.16 -16.70 2.62
N ILE A 123 -2.38 -15.95 1.53
CA ILE A 123 -2.58 -16.53 0.20
C ILE A 123 -1.23 -16.55 -0.52
N LEU A 124 -0.84 -17.69 -1.09
CA LEU A 124 0.33 -17.81 -1.94
C LEU A 124 -0.09 -18.14 -3.37
N VAL A 125 0.22 -17.24 -4.30
CA VAL A 125 0.05 -17.45 -5.73
C VAL A 125 1.40 -17.77 -6.35
N LYS A 126 1.53 -18.96 -6.92
CA LYS A 126 2.70 -19.37 -7.72
C LYS A 126 2.22 -19.86 -9.07
N ASP A 127 2.46 -19.06 -10.10
CA ASP A 127 1.93 -19.31 -11.45
C ASP A 127 0.41 -19.59 -11.39
N SER A 128 -0.05 -20.74 -11.91
CA SER A 128 -1.46 -21.14 -11.85
C SER A 128 -1.90 -21.75 -10.51
N SER A 129 -1.00 -21.98 -9.56
CA SER A 129 -1.32 -22.53 -8.24
C SER A 129 -1.65 -21.43 -7.24
N ILE A 130 -2.69 -21.65 -6.44
CA ILE A 130 -3.08 -20.75 -5.35
C ILE A 130 -3.34 -21.59 -4.11
N GLU A 131 -2.68 -21.23 -3.01
CA GLU A 131 -2.79 -21.93 -1.73
C GLU A 131 -3.16 -20.94 -0.62
N VAL A 132 -4.06 -21.34 0.28
CA VAL A 132 -4.33 -20.63 1.54
C VAL A 132 -3.55 -21.33 2.64
N ARG A 133 -2.57 -20.65 3.22
CA ARG A 133 -1.59 -21.20 4.17
C ARG A 133 -1.75 -20.58 5.56
N ASN A 134 -1.27 -21.26 6.59
CA ASN A 134 -1.29 -20.74 7.96
C ASN A 134 -0.34 -19.53 8.10
N ALA A 135 -0.80 -18.50 8.79
CA ALA A 135 -0.02 -17.30 9.10
C ALA A 135 0.02 -17.00 10.61
N SER A 136 -0.30 -17.98 11.47
CA SER A 136 -0.39 -17.76 12.92
C SER A 136 0.95 -17.36 13.54
N HIS A 137 2.07 -17.82 12.98
CA HIS A 137 3.43 -17.48 13.41
C HIS A 137 3.91 -16.09 12.96
N VAL A 138 3.15 -15.41 12.11
CA VAL A 138 3.44 -14.03 11.68
C VAL A 138 2.33 -13.04 12.08
N TRP A 139 1.23 -13.53 12.66
CA TRP A 139 0.21 -12.66 13.25
C TRP A 139 0.80 -11.93 14.48
N GLY A 140 0.56 -10.63 14.60
CA GLY A 140 1.15 -9.76 15.60
C GLY A 140 2.51 -9.17 15.22
N LYS A 141 3.16 -9.68 14.16
CA LYS A 141 4.42 -9.11 13.65
C LYS A 141 4.17 -7.82 12.87
N ASP A 142 5.10 -6.88 13.01
CA ASP A 142 5.14 -5.67 12.21
C ASP A 142 5.40 -5.95 10.72
N GLY A 143 5.37 -4.91 9.89
CA GLY A 143 5.56 -5.04 8.46
C GLY A 143 6.90 -5.66 8.06
N LYS A 144 8.02 -5.12 8.55
CA LYS A 144 9.37 -5.61 8.23
C LYS A 144 9.55 -7.06 8.64
N GLN A 145 9.13 -7.41 9.86
CA GLN A 145 9.18 -8.77 10.38
C GLN A 145 8.32 -9.73 9.54
N THR A 146 7.14 -9.30 9.10
CA THR A 146 6.23 -10.09 8.25
C THR A 146 6.89 -10.42 6.91
N ILE A 147 7.41 -9.41 6.21
CA ILE A 147 8.04 -9.58 4.90
C ILE A 147 9.26 -10.48 5.02
N LEU A 148 10.17 -10.19 5.96
CA LEU A 148 11.38 -10.97 6.14
C LEU A 148 11.07 -12.44 6.47
N THR A 149 10.06 -12.69 7.30
CA THR A 149 9.66 -14.05 7.66
C THR A 149 9.07 -14.79 6.45
N LEU A 150 8.05 -14.23 5.79
CA LEU A 150 7.32 -14.93 4.73
C LEU A 150 8.15 -15.05 3.44
N SER A 151 8.93 -14.03 3.09
CA SER A 151 9.84 -14.10 1.94
C SER A 151 10.88 -15.19 2.11
N LYS A 152 11.49 -15.29 3.30
CA LYS A 152 12.47 -16.34 3.60
C LYS A 152 11.83 -17.72 3.60
N GLU A 153 10.70 -17.89 4.28
CA GLU A 153 9.96 -19.15 4.34
C GLU A 153 9.65 -19.71 2.95
N VAL A 154 9.03 -18.89 2.09
CA VAL A 154 8.65 -19.31 0.74
C VAL A 154 9.87 -19.57 -0.14
N ARG A 155 10.90 -18.71 -0.06
CA ARG A 155 12.13 -18.88 -0.83
C ARG A 155 12.87 -20.16 -0.44
N ASP A 156 13.02 -20.44 0.85
CA ASP A 156 13.70 -21.63 1.35
C ASP A 156 12.93 -22.91 0.98
N GLU A 157 11.59 -22.89 1.01
CA GLU A 157 10.75 -23.98 0.50
C GLU A 157 10.97 -24.23 -1.00
N TRP A 158 10.93 -23.17 -1.81
CA TRP A 158 11.08 -23.30 -3.26
C TRP A 158 12.49 -23.69 -3.69
N ASN A 159 13.53 -23.21 -3.01
CA ASN A 159 14.90 -23.64 -3.26
C ASN A 159 15.07 -25.16 -2.99
N LYS A 160 14.36 -25.71 -2.01
CA LYS A 160 14.34 -27.17 -1.76
C LYS A 160 13.50 -27.94 -2.79
N LYS A 161 12.32 -27.42 -3.14
CA LYS A 161 11.36 -28.08 -4.04
C LYS A 161 11.79 -28.00 -5.51
N TYR A 162 12.50 -26.94 -5.89
CA TYR A 162 12.91 -26.63 -7.25
C TYR A 162 14.40 -26.22 -7.29
N PRO A 163 15.33 -27.14 -6.97
CA PRO A 163 16.75 -26.82 -6.77
C PRO A 163 17.48 -26.38 -8.05
N SER A 164 16.90 -26.61 -9.23
CA SER A 164 17.46 -26.20 -10.52
C SER A 164 17.32 -24.70 -10.80
N ARG A 165 16.74 -23.93 -9.88
CA ARG A 165 16.52 -22.48 -10.02
C ARG A 165 16.79 -21.80 -8.69
N GLU A 166 17.49 -20.67 -8.75
CA GLU A 166 17.55 -19.74 -7.62
C GLU A 166 16.27 -18.89 -7.63
N TRP A 167 15.50 -18.96 -6.55
CA TRP A 167 14.26 -18.21 -6.43
C TRP A 167 14.51 -16.85 -5.80
N ARG A 168 14.09 -15.79 -6.48
CA ARG A 168 13.88 -14.49 -5.83
C ARG A 168 12.67 -14.57 -4.91
N GLU A 169 12.62 -13.67 -3.95
CA GLU A 169 11.51 -13.53 -3.02
C GLU A 169 10.20 -13.27 -3.77
N PRO A 170 9.08 -13.87 -3.33
CA PRO A 170 7.77 -13.50 -3.85
C PRO A 170 7.45 -12.05 -3.50
N SER A 171 6.80 -11.34 -4.42
CA SER A 171 6.24 -10.03 -4.11
C SER A 171 5.00 -10.21 -3.25
N MET A 172 4.71 -9.26 -2.36
CA MET A 172 3.59 -9.40 -1.44
C MET A 172 2.93 -8.09 -1.09
N VAL A 173 1.66 -8.19 -0.72
CA VAL A 173 0.92 -7.17 0.03
C VAL A 173 0.49 -7.77 1.36
N TYR A 174 0.52 -6.98 2.43
CA TYR A 174 0.31 -7.49 3.78
C TYR A 174 -0.33 -6.43 4.70
N ILE A 175 -0.74 -6.86 5.88
CA ILE A 175 -1.19 -5.97 6.96
C ILE A 175 -0.25 -6.04 8.16
N GLY A 176 -0.07 -4.91 8.84
CA GLY A 176 0.54 -4.86 10.16
C GLY A 176 -0.49 -5.02 11.29
N PRO A 177 -0.06 -4.87 12.56
CA PRO A 177 -0.92 -4.92 13.73
C PRO A 177 -2.18 -4.05 13.66
N ALA A 178 -2.14 -2.90 12.98
CA ALA A 178 -3.30 -2.02 12.78
C ALA A 178 -4.45 -2.74 12.04
N GLY A 179 -4.11 -3.50 10.99
CA GLY A 179 -5.09 -4.28 10.22
C GLY A 179 -5.62 -5.45 11.01
N GLU A 180 -4.75 -6.18 11.72
CA GLU A 180 -5.11 -7.31 12.58
C GLU A 180 -6.11 -6.92 13.68
N ASN A 181 -5.91 -5.73 14.26
CA ASN A 181 -6.81 -5.13 15.26
C ASN A 181 -8.00 -4.38 14.63
N LYS A 182 -8.15 -4.44 13.30
CA LYS A 182 -9.26 -3.86 12.54
C LYS A 182 -9.42 -2.35 12.75
N CYS A 183 -8.33 -1.63 12.99
CA CYS A 183 -8.38 -0.18 13.09
C CYS A 183 -8.87 0.42 11.76
N ARG A 184 -9.86 1.32 11.78
CA ARG A 184 -10.53 1.84 10.57
C ARG A 184 -9.61 2.57 9.58
N ILE A 185 -8.44 2.98 10.03
CA ILE A 185 -7.41 3.67 9.23
C ILE A 185 -6.23 2.76 8.84
N ALA A 186 -6.37 1.45 9.01
CA ALA A 186 -5.35 0.49 8.61
C ALA A 186 -5.25 0.39 7.09
N GLY A 187 -4.03 0.58 6.57
CA GLY A 187 -3.69 0.41 5.17
C GLY A 187 -3.32 -1.03 4.83
N VAL A 188 -3.25 -1.33 3.54
CA VAL A 188 -2.56 -2.54 3.06
C VAL A 188 -1.18 -2.11 2.59
N GLN A 189 -0.14 -2.74 3.14
CA GLN A 189 1.25 -2.39 2.90
C GLN A 189 1.86 -3.31 1.84
N GLY A 190 2.98 -2.89 1.26
CA GLY A 190 3.81 -3.65 0.32
C GLY A 190 5.23 -3.11 0.34
N LYS A 191 6.21 -3.90 -0.11
CA LYS A 191 7.64 -3.59 0.13
C LYS A 191 7.89 -3.25 1.61
N PHE A 192 9.00 -2.60 1.96
CA PHE A 192 9.28 -2.19 3.35
C PHE A 192 8.53 -0.93 3.79
N ALA A 193 8.14 -0.10 2.82
CA ALA A 193 7.57 1.22 3.05
C ALA A 193 6.84 1.66 1.79
N HIS A 194 5.74 0.98 1.48
CA HIS A 194 4.81 1.35 0.41
C HIS A 194 3.43 0.89 0.82
N GLY A 195 2.38 1.59 0.39
CA GLY A 195 1.06 1.26 0.89
C GLY A 195 -0.11 1.75 0.07
N ALA A 196 -1.14 0.92 0.02
CA ALA A 196 -2.49 1.30 -0.30
C ALA A 196 -3.18 1.79 1.00
N GLY A 197 -2.89 3.03 1.40
CA GLY A 197 -3.28 3.57 2.70
C GLY A 197 -4.77 3.89 2.89
N TYR A 198 -5.48 4.31 1.84
CA TYR A 198 -6.86 4.80 1.99
C TYR A 198 -7.92 3.70 2.14
N GLY A 199 -9.02 4.05 2.80
CA GLY A 199 -10.26 3.25 2.81
C GLY A 199 -10.33 2.15 3.86
N GLY A 200 -9.31 2.00 4.72
CA GLY A 200 -9.34 1.01 5.80
C GLY A 200 -9.32 -0.43 5.30
N TYR A 201 -8.74 -0.69 4.12
CA TYR A 201 -8.73 -2.03 3.54
C TYR A 201 -7.81 -2.99 4.28
N GLY A 202 -6.84 -2.49 5.06
CA GLY A 202 -6.07 -3.30 6.00
C GLY A 202 -6.95 -3.90 7.10
N SER A 203 -7.97 -3.16 7.57
CA SER A 203 -8.94 -3.66 8.55
C SER A 203 -9.83 -4.75 7.95
N VAL A 204 -10.19 -4.61 6.67
CA VAL A 204 -10.98 -5.63 5.95
C VAL A 204 -10.17 -6.91 5.75
N MET A 205 -8.88 -6.81 5.41
CA MET A 205 -7.98 -7.98 5.39
C MET A 205 -7.91 -8.64 6.77
N GLY A 206 -7.69 -7.86 7.83
CA GLY A 206 -7.60 -8.40 9.19
C GLY A 206 -8.91 -9.00 9.71
N SER A 207 -10.07 -8.43 9.35
CA SER A 207 -11.36 -8.99 9.75
C SER A 207 -11.63 -10.38 9.15
N LYS A 208 -11.00 -10.66 8.01
CA LYS A 208 -11.00 -11.95 7.32
C LYS A 208 -9.91 -12.92 7.79
N ASN A 209 -9.11 -12.54 8.78
CA ASN A 209 -7.91 -13.27 9.22
C ASN A 209 -6.88 -13.47 8.09
N LEU A 210 -6.79 -12.54 7.14
CA LEU A 210 -5.85 -12.59 6.03
C LEU A 210 -4.66 -11.66 6.30
N LYS A 211 -3.50 -12.24 6.63
CA LYS A 211 -2.26 -11.51 6.94
C LYS A 211 -1.57 -10.95 5.70
N ALA A 212 -1.53 -11.73 4.62
CA ALA A 212 -0.79 -11.36 3.43
C ALA A 212 -1.31 -12.08 2.17
N VAL A 213 -1.00 -11.51 1.01
CA VAL A 213 -1.13 -12.14 -0.31
C VAL A 213 0.21 -12.04 -1.01
N LEU A 214 0.78 -13.19 -1.34
CA LEU A 214 2.07 -13.34 -1.98
C LEU A 214 1.86 -13.78 -3.43
N ALA A 215 2.69 -13.29 -4.35
CA ALA A 215 2.64 -13.65 -5.75
C ALA A 215 4.04 -13.84 -6.33
N ARG A 216 4.18 -14.90 -7.13
CA ARG A 216 5.33 -15.14 -8.01
C ARG A 216 4.85 -15.74 -9.33
N GLY A 217 5.08 -15.02 -10.41
CA GLY A 217 4.78 -15.45 -11.77
C GLY A 217 6.06 -15.66 -12.56
N THR A 218 6.18 -16.80 -13.23
CA THR A 218 7.34 -17.13 -14.08
C THR A 218 7.01 -17.09 -15.58
N GLY A 219 5.75 -16.87 -15.93
CA GLY A 219 5.32 -16.71 -17.31
C GLY A 219 5.57 -15.30 -17.87
N PRO A 220 5.36 -15.11 -19.18
CA PRO A 220 5.40 -13.78 -19.79
C PRO A 220 4.19 -12.94 -19.38
N LEU A 221 4.28 -11.63 -19.63
CA LEU A 221 3.09 -10.76 -19.58
C LEU A 221 2.07 -11.16 -20.67
N PRO A 222 0.77 -10.89 -20.48
CA PRO A 222 -0.26 -11.33 -21.42
C PRO A 222 -0.23 -10.58 -22.74
N ASP A 223 -0.25 -11.29 -23.87
CA ASP A 223 -0.19 -10.73 -25.22
C ASP A 223 -0.94 -9.40 -25.41
N VAL A 224 -0.27 -8.44 -26.05
CA VAL A 224 -0.85 -7.16 -26.48
C VAL A 224 -1.38 -7.25 -27.91
N ALA A 225 -2.19 -6.27 -28.32
CA ALA A 225 -2.79 -6.27 -29.66
C ALA A 225 -1.76 -5.96 -30.77
N ASP A 226 -0.81 -5.08 -30.47
CA ASP A 226 0.23 -4.61 -31.39
C ASP A 226 1.51 -4.36 -30.58
N PRO A 227 2.45 -5.33 -30.55
CA PRO A 227 3.67 -5.23 -29.76
C PRO A 227 4.56 -4.05 -30.15
N ASP A 228 4.70 -3.76 -31.45
CA ASP A 228 5.56 -2.69 -31.95
C ASP A 228 5.01 -1.32 -31.54
N LYS A 229 3.70 -1.14 -31.65
CA LYS A 229 3.05 0.09 -31.21
C LYS A 229 3.11 0.28 -29.70
N VAL A 230 2.90 -0.79 -28.92
CA VAL A 230 3.04 -0.73 -27.46
C VAL A 230 4.46 -0.34 -27.08
N TYR A 231 5.47 -0.95 -27.70
CA TYR A 231 6.87 -0.60 -27.46
C TYR A 231 7.15 0.88 -27.76
N LYS A 232 6.69 1.39 -28.91
CA LYS A 232 6.86 2.80 -29.26
C LYS A 232 6.18 3.74 -28.25
N MET A 233 4.96 3.43 -27.83
CA MET A 233 4.24 4.24 -26.83
C MET A 233 4.91 4.19 -25.45
N MET A 234 5.46 3.03 -25.06
CA MET A 234 6.24 2.91 -23.84
C MET A 234 7.53 3.73 -23.89
N ASP A 235 8.24 3.72 -25.01
CA ASP A 235 9.44 4.54 -25.21
C ASP A 235 9.11 6.05 -25.15
N GLU A 236 8.04 6.49 -25.79
CA GLU A 236 7.54 7.87 -25.70
C GLU A 236 7.18 8.26 -24.26
N ALA A 237 6.47 7.38 -23.54
CA ALA A 237 6.14 7.61 -22.13
C ALA A 237 7.41 7.71 -21.27
N CYS A 238 8.37 6.80 -21.43
CA CYS A 238 9.63 6.83 -20.70
C CYS A 238 10.42 8.11 -21.00
N LYS A 239 10.51 8.54 -22.26
CA LYS A 239 11.13 9.81 -22.66
C LYS A 239 10.50 11.00 -21.95
N SER A 240 9.18 11.05 -21.86
CA SER A 240 8.48 12.10 -21.10
C SER A 240 8.74 12.02 -19.60
N LEU A 241 8.83 10.82 -19.02
CA LEU A 241 9.09 10.67 -17.59
C LEU A 241 10.54 11.04 -17.24
N TYR A 242 11.48 10.83 -18.16
CA TYR A 242 12.88 11.22 -17.95
C TYR A 242 13.05 12.74 -17.76
N THR A 243 12.18 13.57 -18.34
CA THR A 243 12.27 15.03 -18.23
C THR A 243 11.70 15.59 -16.93
N ASN A 244 11.08 14.77 -16.08
CA ASN A 244 10.48 15.22 -14.81
C ASN A 244 11.53 15.32 -13.69
N ASP A 245 12.47 16.26 -13.81
CA ASP A 245 13.64 16.38 -12.92
C ASP A 245 13.27 16.48 -11.43
N ILE A 246 12.29 17.32 -11.07
CA ILE A 246 11.89 17.54 -9.68
C ILE A 246 11.43 16.24 -9.01
N PHE A 247 10.53 15.48 -9.66
CA PHE A 247 10.06 14.21 -9.10
C PHE A 247 11.18 13.18 -9.02
N ARG A 248 12.10 13.17 -10.00
CA ARG A 248 13.24 12.24 -9.98
C ARG A 248 14.17 12.54 -8.81
N ARG A 249 14.51 13.81 -8.64
CA ARG A 249 15.46 14.27 -7.62
C ARG A 249 14.88 14.17 -6.22
N TRP A 250 13.64 14.62 -6.03
CA TRP A 250 13.07 14.90 -4.71
C TRP A 250 11.77 14.16 -4.40
N GLY A 251 11.25 13.36 -5.33
CA GLY A 251 9.94 12.72 -5.15
C GLY A 251 8.85 13.77 -5.04
N THR A 252 7.83 13.53 -4.21
CA THR A 252 6.84 14.56 -3.86
C THR A 252 7.33 15.46 -2.70
N GLY A 253 8.43 15.11 -2.03
CA GLY A 253 8.92 15.76 -0.81
C GLY A 253 9.47 17.16 -1.01
N TYR A 254 9.68 17.59 -2.27
CA TYR A 254 9.91 19.00 -2.58
C TYR A 254 8.76 19.90 -2.11
N LEU A 255 7.56 19.33 -1.91
CA LEU A 255 6.37 20.04 -1.45
C LEU A 255 6.37 20.29 0.08
N GLY A 256 7.08 19.49 0.90
CA GLY A 256 6.94 19.49 2.37
C GLY A 256 7.41 20.75 3.10
N TYR A 257 8.04 21.69 2.40
CA TYR A 257 8.23 23.07 2.90
C TYR A 257 7.57 24.09 1.96
N ALA A 258 7.61 23.82 0.65
CA ALA A 258 7.13 24.76 -0.35
C ALA A 258 5.62 25.02 -0.21
N VAL A 259 4.81 24.02 0.12
CA VAL A 259 3.35 24.19 0.20
C VAL A 259 2.97 25.05 1.42
N GLY A 260 3.52 24.77 2.60
CA GLY A 260 3.29 25.61 3.77
C GLY A 260 3.83 27.03 3.58
N ASN A 261 5.06 27.18 3.09
CA ASN A 261 5.71 28.49 3.01
C ASN A 261 5.16 29.40 1.89
N THR A 262 4.90 28.84 0.71
CA THR A 262 4.56 29.65 -0.49
C THR A 262 3.08 29.67 -0.82
N GLN A 263 2.32 28.65 -0.40
CA GLN A 263 0.91 28.50 -0.73
C GLN A 263 -0.01 28.58 0.50
N SER A 264 0.54 28.61 1.73
CA SER A 264 -0.25 28.60 2.97
C SER A 264 -1.27 27.46 2.97
N SER A 265 -0.84 26.25 2.60
CA SER A 265 -1.74 25.11 2.35
C SER A 265 -1.23 23.80 2.96
N GLU A 266 -0.51 23.87 4.08
CA GLU A 266 0.04 22.70 4.77
C GLU A 266 -0.46 22.59 6.21
N PRO A 267 -0.92 21.42 6.67
CA PRO A 267 -1.41 21.29 8.03
C PRO A 267 -0.31 21.55 9.06
N VAL A 268 -0.48 22.56 9.92
CA VAL A 268 0.38 22.75 11.08
C VAL A 268 -0.45 22.57 12.36
N ARG A 269 -0.04 21.63 13.21
CA ARG A 269 -0.69 21.31 14.50
C ARG A 269 -2.22 21.14 14.39
N ASN A 270 -2.66 20.14 13.61
CA ASN A 270 -4.08 19.88 13.32
C ASN A 270 -4.81 21.02 12.60
N TRP A 271 -4.20 21.60 11.56
CA TRP A 271 -4.76 22.73 10.80
C TRP A 271 -5.09 23.97 11.65
N GLN A 272 -4.48 24.12 12.83
CA GLN A 272 -4.57 25.37 13.59
C GLN A 272 -3.86 26.51 12.86
N GLU A 273 -2.84 26.18 12.08
CA GLU A 273 -2.16 27.06 11.14
C GLU A 273 -1.98 26.32 9.80
N GLU A 274 -1.76 27.08 8.74
CA GLU A 274 -1.57 26.57 7.37
C GLU A 274 -0.25 27.01 6.71
N TRP A 275 0.52 27.84 7.42
CA TRP A 275 1.76 28.47 6.95
C TRP A 275 2.89 28.35 7.98
N HIS A 276 4.13 28.21 7.49
CA HIS A 276 5.36 28.30 8.31
C HIS A 276 6.60 28.68 7.47
N ASP A 277 7.68 29.16 8.14
CA ASP A 277 9.01 29.38 7.55
C ASP A 277 10.10 28.50 8.19
N GLU A 278 9.72 27.31 8.66
CA GLU A 278 10.63 26.33 9.26
C GLU A 278 11.54 25.66 8.21
N LYS A 279 12.63 26.35 7.83
CA LYS A 279 13.59 25.90 6.82
C LYS A 279 14.30 24.59 7.18
N SER A 280 14.30 24.18 8.46
CA SER A 280 14.81 22.87 8.89
C SER A 280 14.03 21.70 8.31
N PHE A 281 12.83 21.96 7.79
CA PHE A 281 11.95 20.96 7.17
C PHE A 281 11.94 21.00 5.64
N SER A 282 12.86 21.76 5.03
CA SER A 282 13.02 21.81 3.58
C SER A 282 13.61 20.52 3.01
N VAL A 283 13.36 20.26 1.73
CA VAL A 283 13.71 18.99 1.07
C VAL A 283 15.21 18.69 1.05
N ASP A 284 16.07 19.70 1.00
CA ASP A 284 17.52 19.54 1.08
C ASP A 284 17.97 19.03 2.46
N GLN A 285 17.21 19.31 3.51
CA GLN A 285 17.45 18.75 4.85
C GLN A 285 17.17 17.25 4.88
N PHE A 286 16.09 16.81 4.24
CA PHE A 286 15.83 15.37 4.09
C PHE A 286 16.90 14.69 3.21
N GLU A 287 17.23 15.30 2.08
CA GLU A 287 18.23 14.78 1.13
C GLU A 287 19.61 14.61 1.77
N SER A 288 20.05 15.58 2.57
CA SER A 288 21.39 15.60 3.16
C SER A 288 21.51 14.77 4.44
N ARG A 289 20.43 14.62 5.21
CA ARG A 289 20.48 14.05 6.57
C ARG A 289 19.99 12.61 6.67
N VAL A 290 18.92 12.27 5.95
CA VAL A 290 18.21 10.98 6.14
C VAL A 290 18.15 10.12 4.88
N TRP A 291 18.23 10.69 3.67
CA TRP A 291 18.14 9.89 2.44
C TRP A 291 19.45 9.15 2.13
N VAL A 292 19.40 7.82 2.23
CA VAL A 292 20.55 6.95 1.96
C VAL A 292 20.54 6.38 0.55
N LYS A 293 19.37 6.30 -0.09
CA LYS A 293 19.21 5.93 -1.50
C LYS A 293 18.23 6.89 -2.15
N ARG A 294 18.74 7.73 -3.06
CA ARG A 294 17.96 8.81 -3.70
C ARG A 294 17.24 8.41 -4.98
N TYR A 295 17.62 7.30 -5.59
CA TYR A 295 16.98 6.82 -6.81
C TYR A 295 16.47 5.41 -6.56
N TRP A 296 15.21 5.33 -6.16
CA TRP A 296 14.47 4.10 -6.02
C TRP A 296 13.13 4.24 -6.72
N ALA A 297 12.62 3.14 -7.26
CA ALA A 297 11.51 3.15 -8.20
C ALA A 297 10.67 1.89 -8.05
N ASP A 298 9.38 2.05 -8.28
CA ASP A 298 8.48 0.97 -8.64
C ASP A 298 8.89 0.28 -9.94
N PHE A 299 8.34 -0.92 -10.14
CA PHE A 299 8.64 -1.78 -11.28
C PHE A 299 8.57 -1.03 -12.62
N GLY A 300 9.71 -0.99 -13.32
CA GLY A 300 9.84 -0.37 -14.64
C GLY A 300 9.65 1.15 -14.67
N CYS A 301 9.60 1.85 -13.53
CA CYS A 301 9.38 3.29 -13.46
C CYS A 301 10.69 4.09 -13.62
N PRO A 302 10.88 4.88 -14.70
CA PRO A 302 12.09 5.68 -14.86
C PRO A 302 12.12 6.95 -13.98
N THR A 303 10.98 7.33 -13.41
CA THR A 303 10.88 8.53 -12.55
C THR A 303 11.66 8.35 -11.26
N ALA A 304 11.76 7.15 -10.71
CA ALA A 304 12.53 6.89 -9.48
C ALA A 304 12.26 7.90 -8.33
N CYS A 305 10.98 8.20 -8.07
CA CYS A 305 10.57 9.21 -7.11
C CYS A 305 10.79 8.80 -5.65
N GLU A 306 10.83 7.50 -5.34
CA GLU A 306 11.03 6.95 -3.99
C GLU A 306 12.42 7.30 -3.42
N LYS A 307 12.51 7.44 -2.10
CA LYS A 307 13.74 7.77 -1.36
C LYS A 307 13.82 6.93 -0.09
N LEU A 308 14.81 6.03 -0.02
CA LEU A 308 15.04 5.28 1.21
C LEU A 308 15.63 6.21 2.27
N SER A 309 14.86 6.43 3.32
CA SER A 309 15.23 7.24 4.48
C SER A 309 15.71 6.34 5.61
N VAL A 310 16.84 6.69 6.22
CA VAL A 310 17.39 6.00 7.40
C VAL A 310 17.92 7.03 8.38
N VAL A 311 17.41 6.99 9.62
CA VAL A 311 17.99 7.77 10.71
C VAL A 311 19.22 7.03 11.25
N ARG A 312 20.41 7.61 11.06
CA ARG A 312 21.69 6.97 11.39
C ARG A 312 22.19 7.26 12.81
N LEU A 313 21.80 8.40 13.37
CA LEU A 313 22.31 8.97 14.62
C LEU A 313 21.15 9.51 15.47
N GLY A 314 21.43 9.78 16.74
CA GLY A 314 20.45 10.35 17.68
C GLY A 314 19.46 9.33 18.25
N GLU A 315 18.42 9.84 18.90
CA GLU A 315 17.42 9.05 19.63
C GLU A 315 16.59 8.13 18.72
N PHE A 316 16.36 8.54 17.47
CA PHE A 316 15.55 7.81 16.49
C PHE A 316 16.37 6.86 15.60
N LYS A 317 17.62 6.59 15.97
CA LYS A 317 18.53 5.75 15.20
C LYS A 317 17.90 4.38 14.88
N GLY A 318 17.96 3.99 13.62
CA GLY A 318 17.46 2.70 13.13
C GLY A 318 16.07 2.78 12.49
N ALA A 319 15.40 3.93 12.52
CA ALA A 319 14.20 4.16 11.71
C ALA A 319 14.52 4.04 10.22
N ILE A 320 13.70 3.26 9.50
CA ILE A 320 13.81 3.01 8.05
C ILE A 320 12.42 3.09 7.44
N THR A 321 12.27 3.89 6.39
CA THR A 321 11.01 4.12 5.67
C THR A 321 11.29 4.70 4.27
N ASP A 322 10.27 4.75 3.42
CA ASP A 322 10.23 5.54 2.19
C ASP A 322 9.56 6.86 2.51
N ASN A 323 10.36 7.89 2.70
CA ASN A 323 9.86 9.21 3.08
C ASN A 323 10.50 10.33 2.26
N PRO A 324 10.10 10.42 0.99
CA PRO A 324 9.89 11.68 0.32
C PRO A 324 8.41 11.98 0.14
N ASP A 325 7.47 11.17 0.65
CA ASP A 325 6.06 11.41 0.37
C ASP A 325 5.58 12.66 1.10
N TYR A 326 5.22 13.70 0.31
CA TYR A 326 4.71 14.97 0.84
C TYR A 326 3.65 14.76 1.91
N GLU A 327 2.71 13.85 1.65
CA GLU A 327 1.61 13.55 2.56
C GLU A 327 2.10 13.05 3.93
N ASN A 328 3.18 12.26 3.96
CA ASN A 328 3.76 11.80 5.21
C ASN A 328 4.60 12.91 5.88
N GLN A 329 5.31 13.73 5.10
CA GLN A 329 5.97 14.93 5.66
C GLN A 329 4.96 15.89 6.31
N ALA A 330 3.82 16.12 5.67
CA ALA A 330 2.78 16.99 6.18
C ALA A 330 2.05 16.37 7.38
N TYR A 331 1.41 15.22 7.19
CA TYR A 331 0.49 14.68 8.20
C TYR A 331 1.18 14.00 9.39
N VAL A 332 2.38 13.46 9.21
CA VAL A 332 3.17 12.87 10.30
C VAL A 332 4.38 13.73 10.68
N GLY A 333 4.41 14.97 10.18
CA GLY A 333 5.41 15.98 10.52
C GLY A 333 4.76 17.27 10.98
N THR A 334 4.57 18.23 10.09
CA THR A 334 4.07 19.59 10.39
C THR A 334 2.71 19.58 11.09
N ASN A 335 1.82 18.67 10.70
CA ASN A 335 0.51 18.48 11.33
C ASN A 335 0.61 18.08 12.81
N LEU A 336 1.73 17.49 13.21
CA LEU A 336 2.04 17.09 14.58
C LEU A 336 2.98 18.07 15.27
N GLY A 337 3.32 19.20 14.66
CA GLY A 337 4.28 20.17 15.19
C GLY A 337 5.75 19.80 14.99
N ILE A 338 6.03 18.75 14.21
CA ILE A 338 7.39 18.24 13.98
C ILE A 338 8.01 18.89 12.74
N PHE A 339 9.13 19.61 12.95
CA PHE A 339 9.89 20.29 11.90
C PHE A 339 11.33 19.78 11.75
N THR A 340 11.58 18.53 12.15
CA THR A 340 12.89 17.86 11.98
C THR A 340 12.77 16.60 11.12
N PRO A 341 13.66 16.40 10.12
CA PRO A 341 13.60 15.24 9.25
C PRO A 341 13.68 13.89 9.99
N GLU A 342 14.54 13.76 11.00
CA GLU A 342 14.75 12.50 11.72
C GLU A 342 13.50 12.09 12.52
N ALA A 343 12.83 13.03 13.18
CA ALA A 343 11.61 12.75 13.91
C ALA A 343 10.45 12.40 12.95
N ASN A 344 10.32 13.10 11.83
CA ASN A 344 9.31 12.78 10.82
C ASN A 344 9.53 11.38 10.21
N VAL A 345 10.78 11.04 9.84
CA VAL A 345 11.16 9.69 9.37
C VAL A 345 10.87 8.63 10.43
N TYR A 346 11.12 8.92 11.70
CA TYR A 346 10.80 8.01 12.80
C TYR A 346 9.30 7.72 12.89
N VAL A 347 8.47 8.77 13.00
CA VAL A 347 7.02 8.62 13.12
C VAL A 347 6.44 7.90 11.91
N ASN A 348 6.90 8.24 10.70
CA ASN A 348 6.46 7.54 9.49
C ASN A 348 6.83 6.05 9.52
N SER A 349 8.06 5.72 9.94
CA SER A 349 8.50 4.32 10.03
C SER A 349 7.65 3.51 11.01
N VAL A 350 7.25 4.10 12.14
CA VAL A 350 6.37 3.45 13.11
C VAL A 350 4.97 3.24 12.52
N ILE A 351 4.42 4.24 11.83
CA ILE A 351 3.12 4.14 11.14
C ILE A 351 3.11 3.01 10.11
N GLU A 352 4.16 2.89 9.30
CA GLU A 352 4.28 1.86 8.27
C GLU A 352 4.47 0.47 8.88
N ASP A 353 5.34 0.34 9.89
CA ASP A 353 5.59 -0.92 10.58
C ASP A 353 4.31 -1.46 11.24
N LEU A 354 3.51 -0.57 11.83
CA LEU A 354 2.21 -0.92 12.40
C LEU A 354 1.13 -1.13 11.32
N GLY A 355 1.31 -0.63 10.11
CA GLY A 355 0.38 -0.76 8.99
C GLY A 355 -0.76 0.26 8.96
N PHE A 356 -0.53 1.47 9.49
CA PHE A 356 -1.48 2.58 9.40
C PHE A 356 -1.36 3.34 8.08
N CYS A 357 -2.41 4.08 7.73
CA CYS A 357 -2.33 5.15 6.73
C CYS A 357 -1.62 6.37 7.33
N GLY A 358 -0.56 6.87 6.71
CA GLY A 358 0.18 8.05 7.20
C GLY A 358 -0.69 9.30 7.35
N ILE A 359 -1.53 9.57 6.36
CA ILE A 359 -2.44 10.74 6.39
C ILE A 359 -3.47 10.61 7.52
N GLN A 360 -4.20 9.50 7.57
CA GLN A 360 -5.30 9.34 8.52
C GLN A 360 -4.78 9.10 9.95
N GLY A 361 -3.67 8.38 10.08
CA GLY A 361 -2.95 8.24 11.35
C GLY A 361 -2.47 9.58 11.87
N GLY A 362 -1.81 10.37 11.02
CA GLY A 362 -1.39 11.72 11.33
C GLY A 362 -2.54 12.63 11.76
N ASN A 363 -3.67 12.63 11.03
CA ASN A 363 -4.84 13.42 11.41
C ASN A 363 -5.43 13.02 12.77
N ILE A 364 -5.52 11.72 13.08
CA ILE A 364 -6.02 11.28 14.39
C ILE A 364 -5.07 11.70 15.52
N LEU A 365 -3.76 11.60 15.30
CA LEU A 365 -2.76 12.06 16.26
C LEU A 365 -2.82 13.58 16.46
N GLY A 366 -2.97 14.36 15.38
CA GLY A 366 -3.16 15.80 15.45
C GLY A 366 -4.43 16.18 16.21
N PHE A 367 -5.55 15.52 15.91
CA PHE A 367 -6.80 15.73 16.64
C PHE A 367 -6.66 15.44 18.14
N ALA A 368 -5.99 14.35 18.50
CA ALA A 368 -5.69 14.04 19.90
C ALA A 368 -4.80 15.12 20.56
N GLY A 369 -3.79 15.61 19.84
CA GLY A 369 -2.92 16.71 20.29
C GLY A 369 -3.71 17.98 20.59
N GLU A 370 -4.66 18.36 19.73
CA GLU A 370 -5.50 19.54 19.95
C GLU A 370 -6.48 19.34 21.10
N LEU A 371 -7.11 18.17 21.23
CA LEU A 371 -7.98 17.86 22.37
C LEU A 371 -7.21 17.94 23.69
N TYR A 372 -5.95 17.48 23.71
CA TYR A 372 -5.09 17.56 24.89
C TYR A 372 -4.70 19.02 25.21
N GLN A 373 -4.27 19.79 24.20
CA GLN A 373 -3.99 21.22 24.33
C GLN A 373 -5.19 22.00 24.92
N ARG A 374 -6.41 21.61 24.55
CA ARG A 374 -7.66 22.22 25.03
C ARG A 374 -8.15 21.66 26.38
N GLY A 375 -7.46 20.69 26.96
CA GLY A 375 -7.82 20.05 28.24
C GLY A 375 -9.04 19.12 28.16
N ILE A 376 -9.44 18.69 26.96
CA ILE A 376 -10.54 17.73 26.75
C ILE A 376 -10.05 16.29 26.97
N LEU A 377 -8.85 15.98 26.46
CA LEU A 377 -8.12 14.76 26.85
C LEU A 377 -7.15 15.10 27.96
N THR A 378 -7.05 14.23 28.96
CA THR A 378 -6.11 14.41 30.07
C THR A 378 -4.90 13.48 29.95
N LYS A 379 -3.89 13.71 30.81
CA LYS A 379 -2.71 12.85 30.89
C LYS A 379 -3.08 11.44 31.33
N GLU A 380 -4.10 11.31 32.19
CA GLU A 380 -4.64 10.02 32.61
C GLU A 380 -5.28 9.27 31.44
N ASP A 381 -6.08 9.95 30.58
CA ASP A 381 -6.69 9.33 29.39
C ASP A 381 -5.64 8.76 28.42
N LEU A 382 -4.46 9.39 28.38
CA LEU A 382 -3.33 9.02 27.54
C LEU A 382 -2.34 8.08 28.24
N GLY A 383 -2.72 7.45 29.35
CA GLY A 383 -1.87 6.47 30.04
C GLY A 383 -0.58 7.07 30.62
N GLY A 384 -0.61 8.34 30.98
CA GLY A 384 0.55 9.07 31.53
C GLY A 384 1.39 9.83 30.50
N ILE A 385 1.03 9.78 29.21
CA ILE A 385 1.74 10.51 28.16
C ILE A 385 1.41 12.01 28.26
N ASP A 386 2.45 12.83 28.41
CA ASP A 386 2.39 14.29 28.31
C ASP A 386 2.48 14.69 26.83
N LEU A 387 1.33 14.76 26.16
CA LEU A 387 1.24 14.91 24.71
C LEU A 387 1.48 16.37 24.29
N LYS A 388 2.70 16.67 23.88
CA LYS A 388 3.09 17.99 23.37
C LYS A 388 3.21 17.96 21.85
N TRP A 389 2.95 19.12 21.23
CA TRP A 389 3.25 19.39 19.83
C TRP A 389 4.76 19.36 19.54
#